data_AF-A0A7X1U437-F1
#
_entry.id   AF-A0A7X1U437-F1
#
_cell.length_a   1.000
_cell.length_b   1.000
_cell.length_c   1.000
_cell.angle_alpha   90.00
_cell.angle_beta   90.00
_cell.angle_gamma   90.00
#
_symmetry.space_group_name_H-M   'P 1'
#
loop_
_entity.id
_entity.type
_entity.pdbx_description
1 polymer ?
#
loop_
_entity_poly.entity_id
_entity_poly.type
_entity_poly.pdbx_seq_one_letter_code
_entity_poly.pdbx_strand_id
1 'polypeptide(L)'
;MSDHLPARYLSESDIKRYVPVHVVWEITLACDLKCLHCGSRAGHRRPGELSTGECLEVIDALAALGTREVTLIGGEAYLRKDWTRLIQAIHDHGMYVAIQTGGRNLTPAKMQAAIDAGLDGVGVSLDGLAPLHDAVRNVPGSFAKALDTLHRAKQAGLKVSVNTQIGAATLPDLPALMELIIEAGASHWQIQLTVAMGNAVDHPELLLQPYQLLDVMPLLARLYREGSERGLLMNVGNNIGYYGPYEHLWRGFGDERVHWSGCAAGQTVLALEADGTVKGCPSLATVGFSGGNVRNMNLHDIWHYSEGIHFGRLRSVDDLWGYCRTCYYNDVCRGGCTWTSHSLLGKPGNNPYCHYRTLDLAKKGLRERIVKLEEAGPASFSVGRFDLITERIDSGETVSSVSDSGQVIKLAWVNQGHASPEEGRVPPRLALCRACLQYIHGHETTCPHCQADIASAEARHQEDRLRQQALINTLHQLLGLPQEQPRL
;
A
#
# COMPACT_ATOMS: atom_id res chain seq x y z
N MET A 1 18.94 23.10 4.70
CA MET A 1 18.08 21.89 4.63
C MET A 1 18.92 20.77 5.19
N SER A 2 18.49 20.11 6.27
CA SER A 2 19.31 19.09 6.93
C SER A 2 19.62 17.93 5.97
N ASP A 3 20.88 17.48 5.95
CA ASP A 3 21.42 16.36 5.16
C ASP A 3 20.85 14.97 5.53
N HIS A 4 19.69 14.92 6.19
CA HIS A 4 19.04 13.67 6.59
C HIS A 4 18.01 13.24 5.55
N LEU A 5 18.27 12.08 4.95
CA LEU A 5 17.33 11.40 4.06
C LEU A 5 16.02 11.07 4.81
N PRO A 6 14.86 11.05 4.13
CA PRO A 6 13.60 10.65 4.75
C PRO A 6 13.70 9.25 5.39
N ALA A 7 12.99 9.01 6.50
CA ALA A 7 13.04 7.74 7.25
C ALA A 7 12.79 6.51 6.36
N ARG A 8 11.79 6.59 5.44
CA ARG A 8 11.44 5.53 4.49
C ARG A 8 12.27 5.51 3.20
N TYR A 9 13.31 6.32 3.08
CA TYR A 9 14.18 6.27 1.91
C TYR A 9 14.85 4.89 1.80
N LEU A 10 14.80 4.25 0.63
CA LEU A 10 15.43 2.95 0.40
C LEU A 10 16.69 3.13 -0.45
N SER A 11 17.83 2.76 0.10
CA SER A 11 19.08 2.63 -0.65
C SER A 11 19.20 1.25 -1.30
N GLU A 12 20.08 1.12 -2.30
CA GLU A 12 20.40 -0.21 -2.87
C GLU A 12 20.96 -1.16 -1.81
N SER A 13 21.71 -0.64 -0.83
CA SER A 13 22.22 -1.44 0.30
C SER A 13 21.08 -2.04 1.14
N ASP A 14 20.02 -1.26 1.39
CA ASP A 14 18.86 -1.75 2.15
C ASP A 14 18.18 -2.90 1.44
N ILE A 15 18.04 -2.79 0.12
CA ILE A 15 17.45 -3.84 -0.72
C ILE A 15 18.33 -5.08 -0.69
N LYS A 16 19.64 -4.94 -0.95
CA LYS A 16 20.57 -6.07 -1.01
C LYS A 16 20.71 -6.80 0.32
N ARG A 17 20.66 -6.08 1.45
CA ARG A 17 20.82 -6.65 2.79
C ARG A 17 19.50 -7.03 3.47
N TYR A 18 18.37 -6.83 2.80
CA TYR A 18 17.03 -6.99 3.37
C TYR A 18 16.88 -6.23 4.70
N VAL A 19 17.15 -4.93 4.72
CA VAL A 19 16.96 -4.12 5.95
C VAL A 19 15.47 -3.83 6.13
N PRO A 20 14.82 -4.18 7.25
CA PRO A 20 13.41 -3.87 7.52
C PRO A 20 13.25 -2.39 7.88
N VAL A 21 13.40 -1.52 6.87
CA VAL A 21 13.39 -0.06 7.02
C VAL A 21 12.07 0.43 7.62
N HIS A 22 10.94 -0.14 7.17
CA HIS A 22 9.61 0.24 7.64
C HIS A 22 8.91 -0.92 8.35
N VAL A 23 8.52 -0.69 9.60
CA VAL A 23 7.82 -1.67 10.43
C VAL A 23 6.45 -1.16 10.81
N VAL A 24 5.44 -2.04 10.71
CA VAL A 24 4.09 -1.75 11.17
C VAL A 24 3.72 -2.70 12.29
N TRP A 25 3.38 -2.17 13.45
CA TRP A 25 3.16 -2.99 14.65
C TRP A 25 1.77 -2.77 15.25
N GLU A 26 0.94 -3.80 15.18
CA GLU A 26 -0.30 -3.91 15.95
C GLU A 26 0.07 -4.21 17.41
N ILE A 27 0.04 -3.20 18.30
CA ILE A 27 0.42 -3.39 19.72
C ILE A 27 -0.73 -3.87 20.61
N THR A 28 -1.95 -3.81 20.09
CA THR A 28 -3.16 -4.36 20.72
C THR A 28 -4.23 -4.60 19.65
N LEU A 29 -5.11 -5.59 19.84
CA LEU A 29 -6.30 -5.77 18.99
C LEU A 29 -7.54 -5.02 19.52
N ALA A 30 -7.43 -4.37 20.69
CA ALA A 30 -8.50 -3.56 21.24
C ALA A 30 -8.83 -2.40 20.28
N CYS A 31 -10.12 -2.18 20.01
CA CYS A 31 -10.60 -1.11 19.13
C CYS A 31 -11.92 -0.54 19.65
N ASP A 32 -12.11 0.77 19.52
CA ASP A 32 -13.36 1.46 19.85
C ASP A 32 -14.17 1.86 18.60
N LEU A 33 -13.74 1.41 17.43
CA LEU A 33 -14.49 1.43 16.17
C LEU A 33 -14.97 0.02 15.80
N LYS A 34 -15.86 -0.08 14.80
CA LYS A 34 -16.47 -1.35 14.35
C LYS A 34 -16.53 -1.43 12.82
N CYS A 35 -15.45 -1.02 12.16
CA CYS A 35 -15.42 -0.82 10.71
C CYS A 35 -15.81 -2.08 9.94
N LEU A 36 -16.68 -1.92 8.95
CA LEU A 36 -17.17 -2.98 8.07
C LEU A 36 -16.07 -3.52 7.15
N HIS A 37 -14.98 -2.77 6.95
CA HIS A 37 -13.83 -3.17 6.15
C HIS A 37 -12.61 -3.65 6.97
N CYS A 38 -12.73 -3.78 8.29
CA CYS A 38 -11.59 -4.07 9.17
C CYS A 38 -10.97 -5.44 8.87
N GLY A 39 -9.74 -5.46 8.34
CA GLY A 39 -9.01 -6.69 8.02
C GLY A 39 -8.65 -7.54 9.25
N SER A 40 -8.30 -6.92 10.38
CA SER A 40 -7.95 -7.63 11.62
C SER A 40 -9.16 -8.05 12.46
N ARG A 41 -10.39 -7.67 12.06
CA ARG A 41 -11.62 -7.83 12.86
C ARG A 41 -11.43 -7.28 14.29
N ALA A 42 -10.76 -6.13 14.41
CA ALA A 42 -10.38 -5.55 15.69
C ALA A 42 -11.59 -5.18 16.56
N GLY A 43 -11.41 -5.24 17.87
CA GLY A 43 -12.47 -4.97 18.84
C GLY A 43 -12.02 -5.26 20.26
N HIS A 44 -12.00 -6.55 20.63
CA HIS A 44 -11.50 -6.96 21.94
C HIS A 44 -9.98 -7.12 21.92
N ARG A 45 -9.37 -6.91 23.09
CA ARG A 45 -7.95 -7.18 23.32
C ARG A 45 -7.63 -8.63 22.92
N ARG A 46 -6.51 -8.84 22.23
CA ARG A 46 -6.07 -10.17 21.85
C ARG A 46 -5.63 -10.96 23.09
N PRO A 47 -5.95 -12.25 23.22
CA PRO A 47 -5.35 -13.09 24.24
C PRO A 47 -3.83 -13.19 24.05
N GLY A 48 -3.07 -13.08 25.14
CA GLY A 48 -1.62 -13.25 25.07
C GLY A 48 -0.86 -12.10 24.41
N GLU A 49 -1.43 -10.89 24.34
CA GLU A 49 -0.68 -9.70 23.93
C GLU A 49 0.64 -9.57 24.70
N LEU A 50 1.70 -9.11 24.03
CA LEU A 50 3.01 -8.89 24.62
C LEU A 50 2.92 -7.97 25.84
N SER A 51 3.66 -8.30 26.88
CA SER A 51 3.91 -7.44 28.03
C SER A 51 4.76 -6.23 27.63
N THR A 52 4.81 -5.20 28.48
CA THR A 52 5.67 -4.03 28.24
C THR A 52 7.13 -4.42 28.08
N GLY A 53 7.64 -5.35 28.89
CA GLY A 53 9.04 -5.80 28.81
C GLY A 53 9.36 -6.44 27.46
N GLU A 54 8.51 -7.38 27.03
CA GLU A 54 8.66 -8.03 25.72
C GLU A 54 8.56 -7.02 24.56
N CYS A 55 7.70 -6.00 24.67
CA CYS A 55 7.66 -4.95 23.67
C CYS A 55 8.97 -4.15 23.60
N LEU A 56 9.60 -3.84 24.73
CA LEU A 56 10.87 -3.10 24.74
C LEU A 56 12.00 -3.93 24.12
N GLU A 57 12.07 -5.23 24.41
CA GLU A 57 13.03 -6.15 23.79
C GLU A 57 12.84 -6.23 22.27
N VAL A 58 11.60 -6.21 21.79
CA VAL A 58 11.31 -6.14 20.35
C VAL A 58 11.82 -4.84 19.74
N ILE A 59 11.65 -3.70 20.42
CA ILE A 59 12.11 -2.39 19.93
C ILE A 59 13.65 -2.39 19.81
N ASP A 60 14.35 -2.92 20.82
CA ASP A 60 15.81 -3.07 20.79
C ASP A 60 16.26 -3.93 19.60
N ALA A 61 15.55 -5.04 19.35
CA ALA A 61 15.85 -5.93 18.22
C ALA A 61 15.57 -5.27 16.86
N LEU A 62 14.51 -4.46 16.74
CA LEU A 62 14.21 -3.69 15.53
C LEU A 62 15.30 -2.66 15.23
N ALA A 63 15.75 -1.93 16.24
CA ALA A 63 16.86 -0.99 16.11
C ALA A 63 18.14 -1.70 15.65
N ALA A 64 18.45 -2.86 16.24
CA ALA A 64 19.60 -3.68 15.84
C ALA A 64 19.53 -4.21 14.40
N LEU A 65 18.32 -4.44 13.88
CA LEU A 65 18.08 -4.81 12.47
C LEU A 65 18.20 -3.63 11.49
N GLY A 66 18.36 -2.39 11.99
CA GLY A 66 18.47 -1.18 11.17
C GLY A 66 17.12 -0.59 10.75
N THR A 67 16.05 -0.91 11.47
CA THR A 67 14.75 -0.25 11.29
C THR A 67 14.89 1.26 11.48
N ARG A 68 14.20 2.02 10.64
CA ARG A 68 14.23 3.50 10.66
C ARG A 68 12.87 4.12 10.93
N GLU A 69 11.80 3.38 10.67
CA GLU A 69 10.46 3.80 11.02
C GLU A 69 9.65 2.66 11.62
N VAL A 70 8.96 2.97 12.72
CA VAL A 70 7.91 2.13 13.28
C VAL A 70 6.58 2.89 13.26
N THR A 71 5.60 2.36 12.53
CA THR A 71 4.21 2.80 12.59
C THR A 71 3.44 1.93 13.58
N LEU A 72 3.06 2.49 14.72
CA LEU A 72 2.21 1.84 15.71
C LEU A 72 0.75 1.90 15.26
N ILE A 73 0.13 0.73 15.21
CA ILE A 73 -1.30 0.55 14.96
C ILE A 73 -1.90 -0.27 16.09
N GLY A 74 -3.17 -0.62 16.00
CA GLY A 74 -3.74 -1.67 16.83
C GLY A 74 -4.88 -2.37 16.10
N GLY A 75 -5.95 -2.64 16.85
CA GLY A 75 -7.17 -1.89 16.59
C GLY A 75 -6.90 -0.39 16.72
N GLU A 76 -6.85 0.13 17.95
CA GLU A 76 -6.43 1.50 18.26
C GLU A 76 -5.30 1.51 19.30
N ALA A 77 -4.11 1.99 18.91
CA ALA A 77 -2.91 1.96 19.75
C ALA A 77 -3.11 2.62 21.13
N TYR A 78 -3.87 3.73 21.19
CA TYR A 78 -4.13 4.49 22.42
C TYR A 78 -5.02 3.77 23.44
N LEU A 79 -5.53 2.57 23.12
CA LEU A 79 -6.27 1.72 24.07
C LEU A 79 -5.34 0.81 24.89
N ARG A 80 -4.09 0.67 24.47
CA ARG A 80 -3.05 0.00 25.25
C ARG A 80 -2.51 0.94 26.34
N LYS A 81 -2.39 0.47 27.58
CA LYS A 81 -2.06 1.31 28.74
C LYS A 81 -0.68 1.97 28.66
N ASP A 82 0.31 1.25 28.14
CA ASP A 82 1.73 1.63 28.08
C ASP A 82 2.15 2.14 26.70
N TRP A 83 1.22 2.49 25.81
CA TRP A 83 1.52 2.88 24.42
C TRP A 83 2.49 4.05 24.30
N THR A 84 2.42 5.07 25.18
CA THR A 84 3.38 6.19 25.17
C THR A 84 4.79 5.78 25.60
N ARG A 85 4.93 4.76 26.45
CA ARG A 85 6.24 4.20 26.80
C ARG A 85 6.88 3.51 25.59
N LEU A 86 6.08 2.87 24.74
CA LEU A 86 6.58 2.27 23.50
C LEU A 86 7.00 3.35 22.49
N ILE A 87 6.25 4.45 22.38
CA ILE A 87 6.64 5.61 21.57
C ILE A 87 8.00 6.15 22.02
N GLN A 88 8.17 6.39 23.32
CA GLN A 88 9.44 6.88 23.89
C GLN A 88 10.60 5.94 23.57
N ALA A 89 10.43 4.63 23.76
CA ALA A 89 11.48 3.67 23.49
C ALA A 89 11.88 3.62 22.00
N ILE A 90 10.92 3.74 21.07
CA ILE A 90 11.22 3.82 19.63
C ILE A 90 12.00 5.10 19.31
N HIS A 91 11.53 6.23 19.84
CA HIS A 91 12.17 7.54 19.67
C HIS A 91 13.60 7.56 20.23
N ASP A 92 13.84 6.96 21.40
CA ASP A 92 15.15 6.93 22.06
C ASP A 92 16.20 6.14 21.25
N HIS A 93 15.77 5.20 20.40
CA HIS A 93 16.61 4.52 19.42
C HIS A 93 16.85 5.32 18.13
N GLY A 94 16.32 6.54 18.05
CA GLY A 94 16.43 7.41 16.87
C GLY A 94 15.58 6.94 15.67
N MET A 95 14.61 6.05 15.90
CA MET A 95 13.66 5.62 14.89
C MET A 95 12.48 6.60 14.80
N TYR A 96 12.02 6.90 13.60
CA TYR A 96 10.80 7.68 13.39
C TYR A 96 9.59 6.88 13.88
N VAL A 97 8.74 7.50 14.70
CA VAL A 97 7.55 6.87 15.27
C VAL A 97 6.28 7.60 14.88
N ALA A 98 5.36 6.88 14.27
CA ALA A 98 4.05 7.39 13.91
C ALA A 98 2.93 6.45 14.35
N ILE A 99 1.71 6.98 14.44
CA ILE A 99 0.51 6.17 14.69
C ILE A 99 -0.46 6.22 13.51
N GLN A 100 -1.25 5.16 13.34
CA GLN A 100 -2.47 5.19 12.53
C GLN A 100 -3.68 5.06 13.43
N THR A 101 -4.66 5.93 13.25
CA THR A 101 -5.81 6.02 14.16
C THR A 101 -7.10 6.42 13.47
N GLY A 102 -8.23 5.95 14.00
CA GLY A 102 -9.55 6.47 13.73
C GLY A 102 -9.93 7.68 14.59
N GLY A 103 -9.11 8.04 15.59
CA GLY A 103 -9.22 9.28 16.36
C GLY A 103 -10.38 9.36 17.35
N ARG A 104 -11.20 8.31 17.51
CA ARG A 104 -12.46 8.38 18.27
C ARG A 104 -12.27 8.85 19.71
N ASN A 105 -11.35 8.21 20.44
CA ASN A 105 -11.03 8.53 21.84
C ASN A 105 -9.56 8.91 22.05
N LEU A 106 -8.93 9.48 21.02
CA LEU A 106 -7.62 10.13 21.15
C LEU A 106 -7.83 11.56 21.68
N THR A 107 -7.99 11.66 23.00
CA THR A 107 -8.24 12.93 23.69
C THR A 107 -7.04 13.87 23.61
N PRO A 108 -7.23 15.20 23.83
CA PRO A 108 -6.12 16.14 23.89
C PRO A 108 -5.02 15.72 24.88
N ALA A 109 -5.40 15.21 26.06
CA ALA A 109 -4.45 14.73 27.06
C ALA A 109 -3.63 13.53 26.57
N LYS A 110 -4.26 12.56 25.87
CA LYS A 110 -3.55 11.41 25.29
C LYS A 110 -2.63 11.83 24.15
N MET A 111 -3.06 12.77 23.32
CA MET A 111 -2.23 13.32 22.24
C MET A 111 -1.01 14.04 22.80
N GLN A 112 -1.20 14.89 23.81
CA GLN A 112 -0.08 15.57 24.48
C GLN A 112 0.90 14.58 25.08
N ALA A 113 0.43 13.56 25.80
CA ALA A 113 1.30 12.53 26.37
C ALA A 113 2.09 11.74 25.32
N ALA A 114 1.57 11.60 24.09
CA ALA A 114 2.29 10.96 22.99
C ALA A 114 3.34 11.89 22.37
N ILE A 115 3.03 13.18 22.23
CA ILE A 115 3.98 14.21 21.80
C ILE A 115 5.14 14.31 22.79
N ASP A 116 4.83 14.37 24.09
CA ASP A 116 5.83 14.41 25.16
C ASP A 116 6.73 13.16 25.15
N ALA A 117 6.21 12.04 24.65
CA ALA A 117 6.95 10.79 24.48
C ALA A 117 7.76 10.72 23.17
N GLY A 118 7.74 11.75 22.32
CA GLY A 118 8.50 11.79 21.07
C GLY A 118 7.74 11.31 19.82
N LEU A 119 6.40 11.36 19.81
CA LEU A 119 5.63 11.04 18.59
C LEU A 119 5.94 12.01 17.45
N ASP A 120 6.31 11.50 16.27
CA ASP A 120 6.62 12.33 15.10
C ASP A 120 5.40 12.64 14.23
N GLY A 121 4.49 11.67 14.09
CA GLY A 121 3.39 11.78 13.14
C GLY A 121 2.13 10.99 13.46
N VAL A 122 1.02 11.48 12.92
CA VAL A 122 -0.31 10.88 13.07
C VAL A 122 -0.96 10.76 11.70
N GLY A 123 -1.30 9.54 11.32
CA GLY A 123 -2.20 9.26 10.21
C GLY A 123 -3.62 9.04 10.72
N VAL A 124 -4.56 9.85 10.23
CA VAL A 124 -5.98 9.72 10.56
C VAL A 124 -6.71 9.09 9.40
N SER A 125 -7.51 8.07 9.68
CA SER A 125 -8.21 7.38 8.62
C SER A 125 -9.55 8.08 8.28
N LEU A 126 -9.77 8.41 7.00
CA LEU A 126 -10.98 9.01 6.44
C LEU A 126 -11.40 8.27 5.16
N ASP A 127 -12.53 7.57 5.18
CA ASP A 127 -12.96 6.66 4.08
C ASP A 127 -14.06 7.22 3.15
N GLY A 128 -14.24 8.54 3.15
CA GLY A 128 -15.30 9.25 2.43
C GLY A 128 -15.71 10.52 3.16
N LEU A 129 -16.73 11.19 2.63
CA LEU A 129 -17.43 12.27 3.33
C LEU A 129 -18.24 11.69 4.50
N ALA A 130 -18.71 12.57 5.40
CA ALA A 130 -19.30 12.16 6.67
C ALA A 130 -20.36 11.03 6.59
N PRO A 131 -21.34 11.06 5.66
CA PRO A 131 -22.35 10.00 5.58
C PRO A 131 -21.74 8.63 5.26
N LEU A 132 -20.85 8.58 4.26
CA LEU A 132 -20.19 7.33 3.87
C LEU A 132 -19.25 6.87 4.99
N HIS A 133 -18.36 7.76 5.46
CA HIS A 133 -17.38 7.46 6.48
C HIS A 133 -18.00 6.83 7.74
N ASP A 134 -19.05 7.45 8.30
CA ASP A 134 -19.71 6.93 9.50
C ASP A 134 -20.39 5.58 9.25
N ALA A 135 -20.94 5.37 8.04
CA ALA A 135 -21.52 4.10 7.64
C ALA A 135 -20.47 3.00 7.53
N VAL A 136 -19.35 3.22 6.82
CA VAL A 136 -18.30 2.19 6.66
C VAL A 136 -17.59 1.90 7.98
N ARG A 137 -17.42 2.91 8.84
CA ARG A 137 -16.80 2.75 10.16
C ARG A 137 -17.77 2.22 11.22
N ASN A 138 -19.05 2.17 10.87
CA ASN A 138 -20.16 1.68 11.69
C ASN A 138 -20.26 2.38 13.05
N VAL A 139 -19.95 3.67 13.06
CA VAL A 139 -19.93 4.51 14.25
C VAL A 139 -20.39 5.93 13.89
N PRO A 140 -21.60 6.34 14.31
CA PRO A 140 -22.05 7.71 14.12
C PRO A 140 -21.11 8.73 14.80
N GLY A 141 -20.80 9.80 14.09
CA GLY A 141 -19.91 10.87 14.53
C GLY A 141 -18.42 10.55 14.42
N SER A 142 -18.03 9.40 13.85
CA SER A 142 -16.62 9.03 13.68
C SER A 142 -15.87 9.98 12.74
N PHE A 143 -16.51 10.48 11.70
CA PHE A 143 -15.93 11.46 10.78
C PHE A 143 -15.54 12.75 11.50
N ALA A 144 -16.45 13.28 12.32
CA ALA A 144 -16.19 14.50 13.09
C ALA A 144 -15.02 14.32 14.08
N LYS A 145 -14.91 13.14 14.72
CA LYS A 145 -13.80 12.82 15.63
C LYS A 145 -12.46 12.65 14.90
N ALA A 146 -12.49 12.07 13.71
CA ALA A 146 -11.31 11.95 12.85
C ALA A 146 -10.80 13.34 12.45
N LEU A 147 -11.67 14.22 11.93
CA LEU A 147 -11.29 15.57 11.51
C LEU A 147 -10.78 16.43 12.68
N ASP A 148 -11.45 16.36 13.83
CA ASP A 148 -11.02 17.01 15.08
C ASP A 148 -9.64 16.52 15.55
N THR A 149 -9.34 15.22 15.41
CA THR A 149 -8.01 14.67 15.69
C THR A 149 -6.96 15.20 14.71
N LEU A 150 -7.30 15.27 13.42
CA LEU A 150 -6.44 15.79 12.36
C LEU A 150 -6.02 17.24 12.64
N HIS A 151 -6.99 18.09 12.99
CA HIS A 151 -6.75 19.50 13.34
C HIS A 151 -5.88 19.65 14.58
N ARG A 152 -6.16 18.90 15.66
CA ARG A 152 -5.33 18.94 16.87
C ARG A 152 -3.89 18.51 16.61
N ALA A 153 -3.69 17.43 15.87
CA ALA A 153 -2.36 16.93 15.55
C ALA A 153 -1.58 17.99 14.74
N LYS A 154 -2.24 18.63 13.77
CA LYS A 154 -1.64 19.71 12.98
C LYS A 154 -1.26 20.92 13.85
N GLN A 155 -2.16 21.35 14.73
CA GLN A 155 -1.91 22.47 15.65
C GLN A 155 -0.76 22.19 16.61
N ALA A 156 -0.59 20.94 17.01
CA ALA A 156 0.51 20.50 17.86
C ALA A 156 1.86 20.33 17.11
N GLY A 157 1.91 20.59 15.80
CA GLY A 157 3.14 20.53 15.01
C GLY A 157 3.52 19.14 14.49
N LEU A 158 2.67 18.13 14.67
CA LEU A 158 2.93 16.77 14.19
C LEU A 158 2.90 16.70 12.66
N LYS A 159 3.59 15.71 12.09
CA LYS A 159 3.39 15.34 10.68
C LYS A 159 2.04 14.65 10.54
N VAL A 160 1.18 15.23 9.72
CA VAL A 160 -0.19 14.76 9.56
C VAL A 160 -0.40 14.14 8.18
N SER A 161 -0.96 12.93 8.18
CA SER A 161 -1.42 12.24 6.98
C SER A 161 -2.86 11.77 7.11
N VAL A 162 -3.49 11.51 5.98
CA VAL A 162 -4.81 10.87 5.91
C VAL A 162 -4.70 9.53 5.21
N ASN A 163 -5.42 8.52 5.71
CA ASN A 163 -5.50 7.20 5.09
C ASN A 163 -6.93 6.91 4.64
N THR A 164 -7.10 6.46 3.39
CA THR A 164 -8.41 6.17 2.80
C THR A 164 -8.43 4.77 2.19
N GLN A 165 -9.40 3.95 2.59
CA GLN A 165 -9.77 2.72 1.89
C GLN A 165 -10.75 3.06 0.77
N ILE A 166 -10.43 2.68 -0.47
CA ILE A 166 -11.32 2.82 -1.61
C ILE A 166 -12.12 1.54 -1.79
N GLY A 167 -13.43 1.66 -1.57
CA GLY A 167 -14.43 0.70 -1.99
C GLY A 167 -15.26 1.17 -3.18
N ALA A 168 -16.29 0.40 -3.53
CA ALA A 168 -17.19 0.72 -4.64
C ALA A 168 -17.89 2.09 -4.48
N ALA A 169 -18.25 2.45 -3.25
CA ALA A 169 -18.97 3.69 -2.94
C ALA A 169 -18.04 4.90 -2.67
N THR A 170 -16.73 4.71 -2.50
CA THR A 170 -15.82 5.77 -2.08
C THR A 170 -15.42 6.73 -3.20
N LEU A 171 -15.45 6.27 -4.46
CA LEU A 171 -14.91 7.02 -5.60
C LEU A 171 -15.54 8.42 -5.79
N PRO A 172 -16.87 8.59 -5.70
CA PRO A 172 -17.48 9.92 -5.87
C PRO A 172 -17.04 10.93 -4.81
N ASP A 173 -16.67 10.47 -3.62
CA ASP A 173 -16.27 11.32 -2.50
C ASP A 173 -14.82 11.81 -2.61
N LEU A 174 -13.95 11.11 -3.35
CA LEU A 174 -12.51 11.39 -3.35
C LEU A 174 -12.12 12.84 -3.69
N PRO A 175 -12.71 13.50 -4.70
CA PRO A 175 -12.37 14.90 -5.00
C PRO A 175 -12.70 15.85 -3.84
N ALA A 176 -13.90 15.74 -3.27
CA ALA A 176 -14.30 16.58 -2.14
C ALA A 176 -13.54 16.23 -0.85
N LEU A 177 -13.20 14.95 -0.67
CA LEU A 177 -12.35 14.51 0.42
C LEU A 177 -10.94 15.11 0.30
N MET A 178 -10.37 15.19 -0.90
CA MET A 178 -9.07 15.84 -1.12
C MET A 178 -9.08 17.31 -0.67
N GLU A 179 -10.15 18.06 -0.98
CA GLU A 179 -10.30 19.44 -0.52
C GLU A 179 -10.23 19.53 1.00
N LEU A 180 -11.00 18.69 1.70
CA LEU A 180 -11.01 18.64 3.16
C LEU A 180 -9.64 18.26 3.76
N ILE A 181 -8.92 17.34 3.12
CA ILE A 181 -7.58 16.93 3.54
C ILE A 181 -6.59 18.10 3.44
N ILE A 182 -6.66 18.87 2.35
CA ILE A 182 -5.83 20.05 2.13
C ILE A 182 -6.19 21.15 3.14
N GLU A 183 -7.47 21.44 3.32
CA GLU A 183 -7.97 22.43 4.28
C GLU A 183 -7.54 22.11 5.72
N ALA A 184 -7.57 20.84 6.10
CA ALA A 184 -7.12 20.39 7.41
C ALA A 184 -5.59 20.46 7.60
N GLY A 185 -4.84 20.79 6.55
CA GLY A 185 -3.39 21.00 6.59
C GLY A 185 -2.56 19.72 6.59
N ALA A 186 -3.14 18.59 6.17
CA ALA A 186 -2.42 17.34 5.95
C ALA A 186 -1.48 17.49 4.74
N SER A 187 -0.32 16.84 4.83
CA SER A 187 0.71 16.90 3.77
C SER A 187 0.81 15.62 2.95
N HIS A 188 0.21 14.54 3.46
CA HIS A 188 0.27 13.23 2.83
C HIS A 188 -1.12 12.59 2.84
N TRP A 189 -1.47 11.91 1.75
CA TRP A 189 -2.71 11.17 1.63
C TRP A 189 -2.44 9.76 1.11
N GLN A 190 -2.53 8.75 1.98
CA GLN A 190 -2.38 7.36 1.58
C GLN A 190 -3.71 6.78 1.14
N ILE A 191 -3.72 6.19 -0.05
CA ILE A 191 -4.91 5.57 -0.64
C ILE A 191 -4.66 4.10 -0.93
N GLN A 192 -5.60 3.23 -0.58
CA GLN A 192 -5.48 1.76 -0.76
C GLN A 192 -6.84 1.16 -1.15
N LEU A 193 -6.86 0.08 -1.94
CA LEU A 193 -8.11 -0.64 -2.21
C LEU A 193 -8.58 -1.40 -0.96
N THR A 194 -9.88 -1.41 -0.71
CA THR A 194 -10.50 -2.39 0.19
C THR A 194 -10.33 -3.79 -0.40
N VAL A 195 -9.83 -4.73 0.40
CA VAL A 195 -9.58 -6.12 0.00
C VAL A 195 -10.51 -7.04 0.78
N ALA A 196 -10.90 -8.16 0.17
CA ALA A 196 -11.75 -9.19 0.74
C ALA A 196 -11.08 -9.96 1.89
N MET A 197 -10.90 -9.31 3.05
CA MET A 197 -10.31 -9.87 4.26
C MET A 197 -11.00 -9.30 5.50
N GLY A 198 -11.08 -10.10 6.57
CA GLY A 198 -11.70 -9.72 7.81
C GLY A 198 -13.17 -9.38 7.59
N ASN A 199 -13.63 -8.28 8.17
CA ASN A 199 -15.04 -7.85 8.04
C ASN A 199 -15.41 -7.55 6.58
N ALA A 200 -14.47 -7.10 5.72
CA ALA A 200 -14.78 -6.75 4.34
C ALA A 200 -15.29 -7.94 3.51
N VAL A 201 -14.97 -9.18 3.92
CA VAL A 201 -15.52 -10.38 3.29
C VAL A 201 -17.03 -10.43 3.45
N ASP A 202 -17.53 -10.05 4.63
CA ASP A 202 -18.94 -10.09 5.00
C ASP A 202 -19.75 -8.98 4.28
N HIS A 203 -19.04 -8.06 3.62
CA HIS A 203 -19.55 -6.87 2.95
C HIS A 203 -19.03 -6.75 1.50
N PRO A 204 -19.35 -7.71 0.61
CA PRO A 204 -18.84 -7.70 -0.76
C PRO A 204 -19.22 -6.44 -1.57
N GLU A 205 -20.30 -5.75 -1.18
CA GLU A 205 -20.70 -4.45 -1.73
C GLU A 205 -19.67 -3.34 -1.51
N LEU A 206 -18.77 -3.48 -0.54
CA LEU A 206 -17.66 -2.53 -0.32
C LEU A 206 -16.51 -2.76 -1.31
N LEU A 207 -16.42 -3.94 -1.93
CA LEU A 207 -15.29 -4.29 -2.78
C LEU A 207 -15.46 -3.67 -4.17
N LEU A 208 -14.38 -3.08 -4.68
CA LEU A 208 -14.33 -2.70 -6.09
C LEU A 208 -14.31 -3.95 -6.97
N GLN A 209 -14.92 -3.86 -8.14
CA GLN A 209 -14.76 -4.85 -9.19
C GLN A 209 -13.51 -4.54 -10.02
N PRO A 210 -12.74 -5.55 -10.48
CA PRO A 210 -11.53 -5.34 -11.29
C PRO A 210 -11.72 -4.46 -12.52
N TYR A 211 -12.88 -4.53 -13.19
CA TYR A 211 -13.17 -3.69 -14.35
C TYR A 211 -13.30 -2.20 -14.02
N GLN A 212 -13.63 -1.84 -12.76
CA GLN A 212 -13.77 -0.44 -12.33
C GLN A 212 -12.41 0.28 -12.27
N LEU A 213 -11.29 -0.44 -12.41
CA LEU A 213 -9.97 0.19 -12.50
C LEU A 213 -9.83 1.13 -13.71
N LEU A 214 -10.66 0.94 -14.75
CA LEU A 214 -10.73 1.87 -15.89
C LEU A 214 -11.18 3.28 -15.48
N ASP A 215 -12.00 3.40 -14.44
CA ASP A 215 -12.49 4.67 -13.92
C ASP A 215 -11.63 5.17 -12.75
N VAL A 216 -11.21 4.26 -11.88
CA VAL A 216 -10.41 4.57 -10.68
C VAL A 216 -9.06 5.18 -11.06
N MET A 217 -8.35 4.59 -12.01
CA MET A 217 -6.95 4.96 -12.28
C MET A 217 -6.80 6.36 -12.88
N PRO A 218 -7.61 6.80 -13.87
CA PRO A 218 -7.58 8.18 -14.35
C PRO A 218 -7.97 9.18 -13.26
N LEU A 219 -8.95 8.85 -12.41
CA LEU A 219 -9.35 9.71 -11.29
C LEU A 219 -8.19 9.91 -10.32
N LEU A 220 -7.53 8.83 -9.89
CA LEU A 220 -6.37 8.93 -9.00
C LEU A 220 -5.21 9.69 -9.64
N ALA A 221 -4.94 9.47 -10.93
CA ALA A 221 -3.89 10.22 -11.65
C ALA A 221 -4.15 11.73 -11.67
N ARG A 222 -5.42 12.13 -11.84
CA ARG A 222 -5.84 13.54 -11.77
C ARG A 222 -5.64 14.10 -10.36
N LEU A 223 -6.17 13.42 -9.34
CA LEU A 223 -6.03 13.84 -7.93
C LEU A 223 -4.57 13.89 -7.47
N TYR A 224 -3.72 13.00 -7.97
CA TYR A 224 -2.28 13.03 -7.70
C TYR A 224 -1.65 14.35 -8.13
N ARG A 225 -1.94 14.79 -9.37
CA ARG A 225 -1.39 16.02 -9.93
C ARG A 225 -1.94 17.25 -9.21
N GLU A 226 -3.27 17.33 -9.09
CA GLU A 226 -3.97 18.43 -8.40
C GLU A 226 -3.48 18.57 -6.94
N GLY A 227 -3.36 17.45 -6.22
CA GLY A 227 -2.86 17.42 -4.84
C GLY A 227 -1.40 17.87 -4.74
N SER A 228 -0.53 17.34 -5.61
CA SER A 228 0.90 17.67 -5.60
C SER A 228 1.15 19.16 -5.86
N GLU A 229 0.42 19.78 -6.78
CA GLU A 229 0.49 21.23 -7.05
C GLU A 229 0.07 22.07 -5.84
N ARG A 230 -0.72 21.50 -4.94
CA ARG A 230 -1.25 22.13 -3.73
C ARG A 230 -0.55 21.70 -2.45
N GLY A 231 0.58 20.99 -2.57
CA GLY A 231 1.39 20.56 -1.43
C GLY A 231 0.86 19.33 -0.69
N LEU A 232 -0.07 18.58 -1.27
CA LEU A 232 -0.54 17.29 -0.77
C LEU A 232 0.08 16.14 -1.58
N LEU A 233 0.95 15.37 -0.95
CA LEU A 233 1.54 14.19 -1.58
C LEU A 233 0.63 12.97 -1.43
N MET A 234 0.00 12.54 -2.52
CA MET A 234 -0.77 11.29 -2.51
C MET A 234 0.16 10.08 -2.61
N ASN A 235 0.12 9.18 -1.62
CA ASN A 235 0.82 7.91 -1.63
C ASN A 235 -0.14 6.79 -2.06
N VAL A 236 0.05 6.30 -3.28
CA VAL A 236 -0.76 5.20 -3.84
C VAL A 236 -0.27 3.87 -3.28
N GLY A 237 -1.16 3.15 -2.61
CA GLY A 237 -0.89 1.89 -1.94
C GLY A 237 -0.26 0.81 -2.83
N ASN A 238 0.36 -0.17 -2.18
CA ASN A 238 0.97 -1.31 -2.85
C ASN A 238 -0.03 -2.20 -3.60
N ASN A 239 -1.34 -2.02 -3.39
CA ASN A 239 -2.44 -2.75 -4.03
C ASN A 239 -3.17 -1.99 -5.16
N ILE A 240 -2.68 -0.82 -5.58
CA ILE A 240 -3.26 0.00 -6.67
C ILE A 240 -2.23 0.14 -7.80
N GLY A 241 -2.67 0.22 -9.06
CA GLY A 241 -1.83 0.63 -10.19
C GLY A 241 -1.41 -0.55 -11.06
N TYR A 242 -0.10 -0.72 -11.23
CA TYR A 242 0.57 -1.74 -12.04
C TYR A 242 0.49 -1.49 -13.55
N TYR A 243 1.57 -0.90 -14.07
CA TYR A 243 1.98 -0.81 -15.49
C TYR A 243 0.93 -0.33 -16.52
N GLY A 244 -0.17 0.23 -16.06
CA GLY A 244 -1.00 1.11 -16.88
C GLY A 244 -0.30 2.46 -17.11
N PRO A 245 -0.89 3.35 -17.92
CA PRO A 245 -0.27 4.60 -18.37
C PRO A 245 -0.01 5.64 -17.26
N TYR A 246 -0.40 5.37 -16.02
CA TYR A 246 -0.26 6.30 -14.88
C TYR A 246 0.75 5.84 -13.82
N GLU A 247 1.32 4.64 -13.94
CA GLU A 247 2.19 4.06 -12.90
C GLU A 247 3.44 4.91 -12.63
N HIS A 248 3.93 5.63 -13.65
CA HIS A 248 5.08 6.53 -13.56
C HIS A 248 4.85 7.76 -12.66
N LEU A 249 3.59 8.11 -12.36
CA LEU A 249 3.28 9.30 -11.57
C LEU A 249 3.64 9.13 -10.09
N TRP A 250 3.29 7.99 -9.49
CA TRP A 250 3.22 7.87 -8.02
C TRP A 250 4.26 6.95 -7.39
N ARG A 251 4.84 5.97 -8.09
CA ARG A 251 5.74 4.99 -7.45
C ARG A 251 7.07 5.58 -6.99
N GLY A 252 7.66 6.45 -7.80
CA GLY A 252 8.86 7.21 -7.47
C GLY A 252 8.58 8.60 -6.93
N PHE A 253 7.33 8.92 -6.57
CA PHE A 253 6.90 10.28 -6.24
C PHE A 253 7.32 11.31 -7.31
N GLY A 254 7.12 10.96 -8.59
CA GLY A 254 7.57 11.73 -9.76
C GLY A 254 8.87 11.25 -10.41
N ASP A 255 9.66 10.39 -9.74
CA ASP A 255 10.78 9.71 -10.41
C ASP A 255 10.24 8.57 -11.31
N GLU A 256 10.11 8.86 -12.60
CA GLU A 256 9.63 7.93 -13.63
C GLU A 256 10.51 6.69 -13.81
N ARG A 257 11.70 6.62 -13.20
CA ARG A 257 12.55 5.42 -13.24
C ARG A 257 12.08 4.37 -12.23
N VAL A 258 11.28 4.77 -11.24
CA VAL A 258 10.80 3.89 -10.18
C VAL A 258 9.40 3.39 -10.55
N HIS A 259 9.27 2.08 -10.57
CA HIS A 259 8.03 1.38 -10.84
C HIS A 259 7.84 0.24 -9.85
N TRP A 260 6.63 -0.33 -9.82
CA TRP A 260 6.41 -1.59 -9.11
C TRP A 260 7.42 -2.65 -9.59
N SER A 261 7.96 -3.42 -8.66
CA SER A 261 9.02 -4.40 -8.94
C SER A 261 8.90 -5.67 -8.08
N GLY A 262 7.71 -5.88 -7.52
CA GLY A 262 7.41 -6.99 -6.62
C GLY A 262 7.04 -6.53 -5.22
N CYS A 263 6.56 -7.48 -4.43
CA CYS A 263 6.11 -7.24 -3.06
C CYS A 263 7.31 -7.05 -2.12
N ALA A 264 7.41 -5.90 -1.46
CA ALA A 264 8.48 -5.58 -0.49
C ALA A 264 8.36 -6.31 0.86
N ALA A 265 7.29 -7.09 1.05
CA ALA A 265 7.01 -7.80 2.29
C ALA A 265 8.09 -8.85 2.58
N GLY A 266 8.66 -8.79 3.78
CA GLY A 266 9.80 -9.65 4.14
C GLY A 266 11.12 -9.24 3.47
N GLN A 267 11.17 -8.13 2.73
CA GLN A 267 12.39 -7.61 2.10
C GLN A 267 12.85 -6.31 2.75
N THR A 268 11.97 -5.30 2.76
CA THR A 268 12.24 -4.00 3.40
C THR A 268 11.10 -3.56 4.33
N VAL A 269 10.06 -4.39 4.42
CA VAL A 269 8.90 -4.22 5.28
C VAL A 269 8.77 -5.42 6.21
N LEU A 270 8.46 -5.13 7.48
CA LEU A 270 8.17 -6.09 8.53
C LEU A 270 6.90 -5.67 9.25
N ALA A 271 6.19 -6.64 9.82
CA ALA A 271 5.05 -6.37 10.68
C ALA A 271 5.01 -7.30 11.88
N LEU A 272 4.40 -6.80 12.94
CA LEU A 272 4.17 -7.56 14.17
C LEU A 272 2.69 -7.47 14.58
N GLU A 273 2.14 -8.58 15.04
CA GLU A 273 0.85 -8.64 15.72
C GLU A 273 1.03 -8.48 17.24
N ALA A 274 -0.07 -8.20 17.93
CA ALA A 274 -0.02 -7.81 19.33
C ALA A 274 0.47 -8.93 20.27
N ASP A 275 0.40 -10.18 19.83
CA ASP A 275 0.89 -11.37 20.55
C ASP A 275 2.36 -11.71 20.26
N GLY A 276 3.04 -10.90 19.43
CA GLY A 276 4.43 -11.11 19.04
C GLY A 276 4.62 -11.94 17.77
N THR A 277 3.55 -12.30 17.07
CA THR A 277 3.65 -12.95 15.76
C THR A 277 4.22 -11.99 14.73
N VAL A 278 5.20 -12.47 13.94
CA VAL A 278 5.92 -11.67 12.95
C VAL A 278 5.48 -12.04 11.54
N LYS A 279 5.28 -11.04 10.68
CA LYS A 279 4.85 -11.19 9.28
C LYS A 279 5.66 -10.26 8.37
N GLY A 280 5.73 -10.57 7.08
CA GLY A 280 6.37 -9.67 6.10
C GLY A 280 5.58 -8.39 5.80
N CYS A 281 4.29 -8.33 6.13
CA CYS A 281 3.42 -7.18 5.86
C CYS A 281 2.24 -7.20 6.85
N PRO A 282 1.78 -6.03 7.34
CA PRO A 282 0.69 -5.99 8.33
C PRO A 282 -0.62 -6.54 7.76
N SER A 283 -0.85 -6.35 6.45
CA SER A 283 -2.08 -6.75 5.77
C SER A 283 -2.16 -8.23 5.43
N LEU A 284 -1.03 -8.96 5.39
CA LEU A 284 -1.06 -10.39 5.07
C LEU A 284 -1.78 -11.19 6.16
N ALA A 285 -2.49 -12.23 5.74
CA ALA A 285 -3.12 -13.17 6.66
C ALA A 285 -2.08 -13.80 7.59
N THR A 286 -2.41 -13.99 8.86
CA THR A 286 -1.53 -14.67 9.81
C THR A 286 -1.30 -16.12 9.39
N VAL A 287 -2.38 -16.80 9.00
CA VAL A 287 -2.34 -18.16 8.45
C VAL A 287 -1.59 -18.13 7.12
N GLY A 288 -0.51 -18.89 7.03
CA GLY A 288 0.28 -19.05 5.81
C GLY A 288 1.40 -18.02 5.58
N PHE A 289 1.42 -16.90 6.32
CA PHE A 289 2.48 -15.87 6.21
C PHE A 289 3.11 -15.47 7.57
N SER A 290 2.80 -16.19 8.64
CA SER A 290 3.52 -16.06 9.91
C SER A 290 4.95 -16.58 9.76
N GLY A 291 5.92 -15.73 10.09
CA GLY A 291 7.33 -16.10 10.21
C GLY A 291 7.68 -16.73 11.56
N GLY A 292 6.76 -16.75 12.52
CA GLY A 292 7.03 -17.20 13.89
C GLY A 292 6.62 -16.15 14.92
N ASN A 293 6.98 -16.39 16.18
CA ASN A 293 6.64 -15.54 17.32
C ASN A 293 7.90 -15.23 18.14
N VAL A 294 8.04 -13.97 18.55
CA VAL A 294 9.22 -13.46 19.28
C VAL A 294 9.47 -14.13 20.63
N ARG A 295 8.47 -14.81 21.21
CA ARG A 295 8.62 -15.61 22.43
C ARG A 295 9.34 -16.94 22.20
N ASN A 296 9.31 -17.43 20.96
CA ASN A 296 9.85 -18.74 20.61
C ASN A 296 11.21 -18.62 19.92
N MET A 297 11.44 -17.52 19.20
CA MET A 297 12.64 -17.25 18.43
C MET A 297 12.94 -15.75 18.49
N ASN A 298 14.22 -15.38 18.57
CA ASN A 298 14.58 -13.96 18.53
C ASN A 298 14.23 -13.35 17.15
N LEU A 299 13.99 -12.04 17.12
CA LEU A 299 13.50 -11.36 15.92
C LEU A 299 14.51 -11.39 14.76
N HIS A 300 15.80 -11.38 15.07
CA HIS A 300 16.87 -11.51 14.07
C HIS A 300 16.75 -12.82 13.30
N ASP A 301 16.61 -13.95 14.01
CA ASP A 301 16.52 -15.26 13.39
C ASP A 301 15.22 -15.44 12.63
N ILE A 302 14.10 -14.89 13.13
CA ILE A 302 12.85 -14.86 12.38
C ILE A 302 13.03 -14.12 11.05
N TRP A 303 13.65 -12.94 11.08
CA TRP A 303 13.85 -12.13 9.88
C TRP A 303 14.78 -12.80 8.86
N HIS A 304 15.85 -13.44 9.32
CA HIS A 304 16.86 -14.01 8.43
C HIS A 304 16.54 -15.44 7.97
N TYR A 305 15.84 -16.24 8.76
CA TYR A 305 15.73 -17.68 8.52
C TYR A 305 14.31 -18.24 8.39
N SER A 306 13.26 -17.51 8.80
CA SER A 306 11.91 -18.06 8.74
C SER A 306 11.29 -18.05 7.34
N GLU A 307 10.82 -19.22 6.89
CA GLU A 307 10.20 -19.40 5.59
C GLU A 307 8.99 -18.47 5.35
N GLY A 308 8.17 -18.26 6.37
CA GLY A 308 6.99 -17.36 6.30
C GLY A 308 7.32 -15.90 6.01
N ILE A 309 8.58 -15.48 6.22
CA ILE A 309 9.08 -14.15 5.85
C ILE A 309 9.63 -14.15 4.42
N HIS A 310 10.23 -15.26 3.97
CA HIS A 310 11.02 -15.30 2.74
C HIS A 310 10.21 -15.38 1.45
N PHE A 311 8.89 -15.57 1.50
CA PHE A 311 8.05 -15.70 0.30
C PHE A 311 8.24 -14.53 -0.71
N GLY A 312 8.47 -13.31 -0.22
CA GLY A 312 8.72 -12.13 -1.05
C GLY A 312 10.10 -12.15 -1.71
N ARG A 313 11.10 -12.69 -1.00
CA ARG A 313 12.49 -12.87 -1.46
C ARG A 313 12.59 -13.93 -2.56
N LEU A 314 11.78 -14.97 -2.44
CA LEU A 314 11.84 -16.17 -3.27
C LEU A 314 10.88 -16.18 -4.47
N ARG A 315 9.90 -15.27 -4.51
CA ARG A 315 8.92 -15.21 -5.60
C ARG A 315 9.61 -15.13 -6.97
N SER A 316 9.25 -16.03 -7.86
CA SER A 316 9.75 -16.08 -9.25
C SER A 316 8.61 -16.06 -10.26
N VAL A 317 8.96 -16.10 -11.56
CA VAL A 317 7.97 -16.27 -12.65
C VAL A 317 7.28 -17.63 -12.54
N ASP A 318 7.94 -18.64 -11.98
CA ASP A 318 7.40 -19.99 -11.87
C ASP A 318 6.22 -20.12 -10.90
N ASP A 319 6.14 -19.19 -9.95
CA ASP A 319 5.03 -19.08 -9.01
C ASP A 319 3.77 -18.43 -9.61
N LEU A 320 3.92 -17.75 -10.76
CA LEU A 320 2.82 -17.04 -11.39
C LEU A 320 1.91 -18.01 -12.14
N TRP A 321 0.63 -17.65 -12.19
CA TRP A 321 -0.41 -18.45 -12.84
C TRP A 321 -1.48 -17.52 -13.45
N GLY A 322 -2.38 -18.09 -14.26
CA GLY A 322 -3.39 -17.31 -14.97
C GLY A 322 -2.78 -16.21 -15.84
N TYR A 323 -3.43 -15.04 -15.88
CA TYR A 323 -2.98 -13.88 -16.67
C TYR A 323 -1.54 -13.46 -16.36
N CYS A 324 -1.17 -13.45 -15.07
CA CYS A 324 0.15 -12.96 -14.65
C CYS A 324 1.31 -13.86 -15.14
N ARG A 325 1.08 -15.13 -15.43
CA ARG A 325 2.14 -16.05 -15.91
C ARG A 325 2.68 -15.67 -17.28
N THR A 326 1.79 -15.24 -18.18
CA THR A 326 2.15 -14.87 -19.56
C THR A 326 2.17 -13.36 -19.78
N CYS A 327 2.01 -12.57 -18.71
CA CYS A 327 2.03 -11.11 -18.78
C CYS A 327 3.39 -10.61 -19.26
N TYR A 328 3.39 -9.53 -20.04
CA TYR A 328 4.60 -8.84 -20.50
C TYR A 328 5.57 -8.49 -19.36
N TYR A 329 5.05 -8.09 -18.20
CA TYR A 329 5.86 -7.66 -17.04
C TYR A 329 6.11 -8.77 -15.99
N ASN A 330 5.95 -10.05 -16.34
CA ASN A 330 5.92 -11.13 -15.34
C ASN A 330 7.21 -11.25 -14.50
N ASP A 331 8.36 -10.99 -15.12
CA ASP A 331 9.70 -11.13 -14.57
C ASP A 331 10.10 -9.95 -13.66
N VAL A 332 9.48 -8.79 -13.87
CA VAL A 332 9.64 -7.59 -13.05
C VAL A 332 8.56 -7.48 -11.97
N CYS A 333 7.29 -7.58 -12.34
CA CYS A 333 6.13 -7.35 -11.47
C CYS A 333 5.95 -8.44 -10.41
N ARG A 334 6.19 -9.70 -10.82
CA ARG A 334 5.99 -10.89 -9.99
C ARG A 334 4.60 -11.02 -9.38
N GLY A 335 3.56 -10.57 -10.10
CA GLY A 335 2.15 -10.82 -9.76
C GLY A 335 1.49 -9.79 -8.86
N GLY A 336 2.06 -8.59 -8.70
CA GLY A 336 1.45 -7.49 -7.95
C GLY A 336 1.41 -7.72 -6.43
N CYS A 337 0.43 -7.12 -5.74
CA CYS A 337 0.26 -7.29 -4.30
C CYS A 337 -0.07 -8.74 -3.94
N THR A 338 0.80 -9.36 -3.13
CA THR A 338 0.58 -10.71 -2.60
C THR A 338 -0.67 -10.77 -1.73
N TRP A 339 -0.88 -9.77 -0.87
CA TRP A 339 -2.06 -9.70 0.00
C TRP A 339 -3.36 -9.69 -0.80
N THR A 340 -3.47 -8.83 -1.82
CA THR A 340 -4.71 -8.70 -2.60
C THR A 340 -5.04 -9.99 -3.36
N SER A 341 -4.06 -10.56 -4.06
CA SER A 341 -4.27 -11.79 -4.84
C SER A 341 -4.54 -13.00 -3.94
N HIS A 342 -3.80 -13.17 -2.84
CA HIS A 342 -4.03 -14.27 -1.90
C HIS A 342 -5.36 -14.14 -1.17
N SER A 343 -5.74 -12.95 -0.70
CA SER A 343 -7.01 -12.80 0.04
C SER A 343 -8.22 -13.09 -0.83
N LEU A 344 -8.13 -12.76 -2.12
CA LEU A 344 -9.23 -12.98 -3.05
C LEU A 344 -9.28 -14.41 -3.60
N LEU A 345 -8.14 -14.90 -4.10
CA LEU A 345 -8.07 -16.15 -4.88
C LEU A 345 -7.45 -17.30 -4.11
N GLY A 346 -7.09 -17.09 -2.84
CA GLY A 346 -6.46 -18.09 -1.99
C GLY A 346 -5.10 -18.57 -2.51
N LYS A 347 -4.49 -17.86 -3.46
CA LYS A 347 -3.14 -18.13 -3.98
C LYS A 347 -2.55 -16.83 -4.55
N PRO A 348 -1.31 -16.45 -4.18
CA PRO A 348 -0.67 -15.27 -4.76
C PRO A 348 -0.25 -15.50 -6.22
N GLY A 349 0.19 -14.45 -6.91
CA GLY A 349 0.80 -14.58 -8.24
C GLY A 349 -0.15 -14.46 -9.43
N ASN A 350 -1.41 -14.06 -9.19
CA ASN A 350 -2.38 -13.69 -10.22
C ASN A 350 -3.31 -12.59 -9.71
N ASN A 351 -2.88 -11.32 -9.75
CA ASN A 351 -3.67 -10.21 -9.21
C ASN A 351 -4.69 -9.69 -10.25
N PRO A 352 -6.00 -9.75 -9.99
CA PRO A 352 -7.00 -9.17 -10.90
C PRO A 352 -7.10 -7.65 -10.78
N TYR A 353 -6.68 -7.07 -9.67
CA TYR A 353 -6.64 -5.61 -9.50
C TYR A 353 -5.36 -5.01 -10.12
N CYS A 354 -5.16 -5.26 -11.41
CA CYS A 354 -4.01 -4.79 -12.19
C CYS A 354 -4.48 -3.91 -13.35
N HIS A 355 -4.08 -2.63 -13.37
CA HIS A 355 -4.53 -1.70 -14.40
C HIS A 355 -4.11 -2.15 -15.81
N TYR A 356 -2.88 -2.65 -15.97
CA TYR A 356 -2.42 -3.22 -17.24
C TYR A 356 -3.31 -4.39 -17.72
N ARG A 357 -3.65 -5.32 -16.82
CA ARG A 357 -4.55 -6.45 -17.11
C ARG A 357 -5.93 -5.96 -17.52
N THR A 358 -6.51 -5.03 -16.76
CA THR A 358 -7.84 -4.48 -17.05
C THR A 358 -7.88 -3.82 -18.43
N LEU A 359 -6.85 -3.05 -18.79
CA LEU A 359 -6.74 -2.43 -20.13
C LEU A 359 -6.61 -3.47 -21.24
N ASP A 360 -5.80 -4.50 -21.06
CA ASP A 360 -5.61 -5.57 -22.06
C ASP A 360 -6.90 -6.36 -22.29
N LEU A 361 -7.62 -6.73 -21.22
CA LEU A 361 -8.91 -7.40 -21.32
C LEU A 361 -9.96 -6.52 -22.02
N ALA A 362 -10.03 -5.24 -21.66
CA ALA A 362 -10.98 -4.31 -22.29
C ALA A 362 -10.74 -4.18 -23.80
N LYS A 363 -9.48 -4.13 -24.26
CA LYS A 363 -9.13 -4.15 -25.70
C LYS A 363 -9.63 -5.40 -26.42
N LYS A 364 -9.79 -6.51 -25.71
CA LYS A 364 -10.30 -7.80 -26.22
C LYS A 364 -11.82 -7.94 -26.10
N GLY A 365 -12.52 -6.89 -25.64
CA GLY A 365 -13.96 -6.94 -25.37
C GLY A 365 -14.33 -7.78 -24.14
N LEU A 366 -13.37 -7.98 -23.22
CA LEU A 366 -13.53 -8.80 -22.02
C LEU A 366 -13.42 -7.94 -20.76
N ARG A 367 -14.08 -8.36 -19.70
CA ARG A 367 -13.91 -7.81 -18.36
C ARG A 367 -13.87 -8.90 -17.30
N GLU A 368 -13.31 -8.56 -16.15
CA GLU A 368 -13.27 -9.44 -15.00
C GLU A 368 -14.07 -8.87 -13.84
N ARG A 369 -14.85 -9.73 -13.19
CA ARG A 369 -15.56 -9.43 -11.95
C ARG A 369 -15.34 -10.53 -10.92
N ILE A 370 -15.35 -10.14 -9.66
CA ILE A 370 -15.26 -11.06 -8.53
C ILE A 370 -16.65 -11.45 -8.05
N VAL A 371 -16.81 -12.72 -7.68
CA VAL A 371 -18.05 -13.25 -7.10
C VAL A 371 -17.73 -14.00 -5.83
N LYS A 372 -18.39 -13.65 -4.74
CA LYS A 372 -18.23 -14.36 -3.48
C LYS A 372 -18.81 -15.77 -3.61
N LEU A 373 -18.01 -16.76 -3.22
CA LEU A 373 -18.41 -18.16 -3.17
C LEU A 373 -18.62 -18.61 -1.72
N GLU A 374 -17.75 -18.19 -0.80
CA GLU A 374 -17.80 -18.62 0.60
C GLU A 374 -17.47 -17.47 1.57
N GLU A 375 -18.08 -17.55 2.75
CA GLU A 375 -17.82 -16.69 3.90
C GLU A 375 -16.41 -16.92 4.48
N ALA A 376 -15.90 -15.91 5.20
CA ALA A 376 -14.69 -16.07 6.00
C ALA A 376 -15.02 -16.62 7.40
N GLY A 377 -14.05 -17.30 8.02
CA GLY A 377 -14.15 -17.64 9.46
C GLY A 377 -14.09 -16.39 10.36
N PRO A 378 -14.35 -16.53 11.67
CA PRO A 378 -14.42 -15.39 12.60
C PRO A 378 -13.05 -14.85 13.05
N ALA A 379 -11.95 -15.51 12.68
CA ALA A 379 -10.60 -15.13 13.11
C ALA A 379 -10.11 -13.82 12.46
N SER A 380 -9.18 -13.13 13.12
CA SER A 380 -8.48 -11.97 12.55
C SER A 380 -7.80 -12.34 11.23
N PHE A 381 -7.87 -11.43 10.24
CA PHE A 381 -7.34 -11.63 8.89
C PHE A 381 -7.87 -12.86 8.15
N SER A 382 -9.03 -13.38 8.56
CA SER A 382 -9.72 -14.44 7.82
C SER A 382 -10.09 -13.97 6.42
N VAL A 383 -10.05 -14.89 5.46
CA VAL A 383 -10.38 -14.63 4.06
C VAL A 383 -11.56 -15.52 3.67
N GLY A 384 -12.43 -15.01 2.82
CA GLY A 384 -13.48 -15.80 2.18
C GLY A 384 -12.97 -16.42 0.88
N ARG A 385 -13.84 -17.12 0.16
CA ARG A 385 -13.54 -17.59 -1.19
C ARG A 385 -14.27 -16.75 -2.21
N PHE A 386 -13.53 -16.28 -3.21
CA PHE A 386 -14.09 -15.57 -4.36
C PHE A 386 -13.70 -16.28 -5.65
N ASP A 387 -14.62 -16.28 -6.61
CA ASP A 387 -14.33 -16.59 -8.00
C ASP A 387 -13.92 -15.33 -8.75
N LEU A 388 -13.16 -15.51 -9.81
CA LEU A 388 -12.86 -14.48 -10.79
C LEU A 388 -13.45 -14.92 -12.13
N ILE A 389 -14.53 -14.24 -12.53
CA ILE A 389 -15.25 -14.51 -13.76
C ILE A 389 -14.74 -13.55 -14.83
N THR A 390 -14.27 -14.09 -15.94
CA THR A 390 -14.03 -13.34 -17.18
C THR A 390 -15.27 -13.46 -18.06
N GLU A 391 -15.81 -12.34 -18.49
CA GLU A 391 -17.01 -12.29 -19.32
C GLU A 391 -16.87 -11.28 -20.46
N ARG A 392 -17.67 -11.47 -21.51
CA ARG A 392 -17.77 -10.51 -22.61
C ARG A 392 -18.48 -9.24 -22.15
N ILE A 393 -17.94 -8.08 -22.54
CA ILE A 393 -18.51 -6.77 -22.16
C ILE A 393 -19.88 -6.54 -22.81
N ASP A 394 -20.06 -6.98 -24.05
CA ASP A 394 -21.26 -6.72 -24.85
C ASP A 394 -22.49 -7.54 -24.43
N SER A 395 -22.25 -8.78 -24.01
CA SER A 395 -23.29 -9.80 -23.80
C SER A 395 -23.35 -10.29 -22.36
N GLY A 396 -22.31 -10.07 -21.54
CA GLY A 396 -22.19 -10.64 -20.21
C GLY A 396 -21.96 -12.16 -20.21
N GLU A 397 -21.73 -12.77 -21.39
CA GLU A 397 -21.43 -14.19 -21.51
C GLU A 397 -20.15 -14.53 -20.76
N THR A 398 -20.20 -15.50 -19.85
CA THR A 398 -19.02 -15.99 -19.13
C THR A 398 -18.12 -16.76 -20.10
N VAL A 399 -16.88 -16.31 -20.21
CA VAL A 399 -15.83 -16.92 -21.05
C VAL A 399 -14.99 -17.90 -20.24
N SER A 400 -14.69 -17.56 -18.99
CA SER A 400 -13.94 -18.44 -18.09
C SER A 400 -14.15 -18.07 -16.63
N SER A 401 -13.99 -19.05 -15.76
CA SER A 401 -13.95 -18.92 -14.31
C SER A 401 -12.64 -19.53 -13.77
N VAL A 402 -12.08 -18.93 -12.71
CA VAL A 402 -10.92 -19.51 -12.02
C VAL A 402 -11.33 -20.77 -11.26
N SER A 403 -12.52 -20.79 -10.64
CA SER A 403 -12.97 -21.96 -9.90
C SER A 403 -13.25 -23.18 -10.79
N ASP A 404 -13.75 -22.97 -12.01
CA ASP A 404 -13.98 -24.05 -13.00
C ASP A 404 -12.69 -24.66 -13.56
N SER A 405 -11.56 -23.95 -13.46
CA SER A 405 -10.26 -24.42 -13.99
C SER A 405 -9.58 -25.49 -13.12
N GLY A 406 -10.27 -26.02 -12.09
CA GLY A 406 -9.73 -27.04 -11.18
C GLY A 406 -8.64 -26.51 -10.26
N GLN A 407 -8.52 -25.17 -10.11
CA GLN A 407 -7.49 -24.57 -9.30
C GLN A 407 -7.74 -24.80 -7.80
N VAL A 408 -6.78 -25.46 -7.15
CA VAL A 408 -6.79 -25.64 -5.70
C VAL A 408 -6.28 -24.37 -5.02
N ILE A 409 -7.12 -23.82 -4.14
CA ILE A 409 -6.77 -22.72 -3.23
C ILE A 409 -5.72 -23.21 -2.23
N LYS A 410 -4.61 -22.48 -2.12
CA LYS A 410 -3.52 -22.76 -1.19
C LYS A 410 -3.36 -21.59 -0.23
N LEU A 411 -4.07 -21.67 0.90
CA LEU A 411 -4.03 -20.65 1.94
C LEU A 411 -2.64 -20.50 2.58
N ALA A 412 -1.78 -21.51 2.46
CA ALA A 412 -0.38 -21.44 2.88
C ALA A 412 0.56 -21.28 1.68
N TRP A 413 1.50 -20.33 1.80
CA TRP A 413 2.67 -20.35 0.93
C TRP A 413 3.61 -21.48 1.36
N VAL A 414 4.25 -22.12 0.38
CA VAL A 414 5.18 -23.23 0.61
C VAL A 414 6.50 -22.89 -0.05
N ASN A 415 7.57 -22.95 0.73
CA ASN A 415 8.93 -22.61 0.33
C ASN A 415 9.56 -23.56 -0.71
N GLN A 416 8.95 -24.73 -0.91
CA GLN A 416 9.46 -25.78 -1.81
C GLN A 416 10.92 -26.21 -1.49
N GLY A 417 11.41 -25.95 -0.27
CA GLY A 417 12.76 -26.29 0.17
C GLY A 417 13.85 -25.34 -0.32
N HIS A 418 13.51 -24.18 -0.90
CA HIS A 418 14.51 -23.20 -1.31
C HIS A 418 15.01 -22.37 -0.13
N ALA A 419 16.31 -22.12 -0.06
CA ALA A 419 16.86 -21.15 0.88
C ALA A 419 16.65 -19.73 0.35
N SER A 420 16.34 -18.77 1.23
CA SER A 420 16.36 -17.35 0.84
C SER A 420 17.71 -16.99 0.21
N PRO A 421 17.72 -16.18 -0.86
CA PRO A 421 18.97 -15.61 -1.37
C PRO A 421 19.70 -14.85 -0.26
N GLU A 422 21.04 -14.89 -0.30
CA GLU A 422 21.89 -14.10 0.61
C GLU A 422 21.80 -12.60 0.31
N GLU A 423 21.59 -12.25 -0.96
CA GLU A 423 21.44 -10.86 -1.42
C GLU A 423 20.08 -10.62 -2.07
N GLY A 424 19.47 -9.49 -1.70
CA GLY A 424 18.25 -8.98 -2.31
C GLY A 424 18.41 -8.55 -3.76
N ARG A 425 17.36 -8.79 -4.54
CA ARG A 425 17.30 -8.39 -5.95
C ARG A 425 17.01 -6.90 -6.06
N VAL A 426 17.97 -6.14 -6.55
CA VAL A 426 17.71 -4.77 -7.02
C VAL A 426 16.78 -4.84 -8.23
N PRO A 427 15.64 -4.13 -8.23
CA PRO A 427 14.71 -4.11 -9.35
C PRO A 427 15.38 -3.76 -10.69
N PRO A 428 15.07 -4.48 -11.78
CA PRO A 428 15.49 -4.03 -13.10
C PRO A 428 14.78 -2.71 -13.42
N ARG A 429 15.47 -1.81 -14.14
CA ARG A 429 14.90 -0.55 -14.60
C ARG A 429 14.20 -0.75 -15.94
N LEU A 430 12.96 -0.28 -16.04
CA LEU A 430 12.22 -0.19 -17.30
C LEU A 430 12.29 1.23 -17.86
N ALA A 431 12.23 1.35 -19.18
CA ALA A 431 12.07 2.64 -19.84
C ALA A 431 10.58 2.99 -19.96
N LEU A 432 10.26 4.28 -20.13
CA LEU A 432 8.89 4.74 -20.34
C LEU A 432 8.69 5.07 -21.83
N CYS A 433 7.71 4.45 -22.48
CA CYS A 433 7.36 4.84 -23.85
C CYS A 433 6.66 6.20 -23.83
N ARG A 434 7.29 7.23 -24.41
CA ARG A 434 6.74 8.60 -24.41
C ARG A 434 5.46 8.77 -25.23
N ALA A 435 5.12 7.83 -26.10
CA ALA A 435 3.87 7.88 -26.87
C ALA A 435 2.64 7.44 -26.05
N CYS A 436 2.78 6.46 -25.14
CA CYS A 436 1.64 5.91 -24.39
C CYS A 436 1.83 5.90 -22.86
N LEU A 437 2.98 6.36 -22.37
CA LEU A 437 3.35 6.44 -20.96
C LEU A 437 3.28 5.10 -20.21
N GLN A 438 3.47 4.00 -20.93
CA GLN A 438 3.62 2.67 -20.34
C GLN A 438 5.09 2.26 -20.32
N TYR A 439 5.45 1.48 -19.31
CA TYR A 439 6.79 0.94 -19.17
C TYR A 439 7.09 -0.10 -20.25
N ILE A 440 8.35 -0.19 -20.66
CA ILE A 440 8.85 -1.08 -21.69
C ILE A 440 10.22 -1.61 -21.27
N HIS A 441 10.57 -2.82 -21.72
CA HIS A 441 11.91 -3.35 -21.52
C HIS A 441 12.93 -2.57 -22.36
N GLY A 442 14.15 -2.42 -21.86
CA GLY A 442 15.18 -1.62 -22.51
C GLY A 442 15.66 -2.15 -23.87
N HIS A 443 15.31 -3.39 -24.24
CA HIS A 443 15.66 -3.98 -25.53
C HIS A 443 14.61 -3.72 -26.64
N GLU A 444 13.49 -3.08 -26.30
CA GLU A 444 12.42 -2.81 -27.26
C GLU A 444 12.83 -1.68 -28.21
N THR A 445 12.57 -1.86 -29.51
CA THR A 445 12.68 -0.78 -30.53
C THR A 445 11.32 -0.24 -30.95
N THR A 446 10.29 -1.09 -30.89
CA THR A 446 8.88 -0.75 -31.14
C THR A 446 8.08 -1.00 -29.86
N CYS A 447 7.27 -0.04 -29.43
CA CYS A 447 6.49 -0.19 -28.21
C CYS A 447 5.45 -1.33 -28.35
N PRO A 448 5.48 -2.36 -27.50
CA PRO A 448 4.53 -3.48 -27.59
C PRO A 448 3.08 -3.06 -27.28
N HIS A 449 2.88 -1.91 -26.63
CA HIS A 449 1.57 -1.45 -26.18
C HIS A 449 0.84 -0.55 -27.19
N CYS A 450 1.58 0.29 -27.92
CA CYS A 450 1.02 1.27 -28.85
C CYS A 450 1.63 1.23 -30.26
N GLN A 451 2.58 0.32 -30.52
CA GLN A 451 3.24 0.12 -31.82
C GLN A 451 4.05 1.33 -32.33
N ALA A 452 4.28 2.35 -31.49
CA ALA A 452 5.14 3.47 -31.83
C ALA A 452 6.61 3.04 -31.87
N ASP A 453 7.36 3.56 -32.84
CA ASP A 453 8.82 3.56 -32.81
C ASP A 453 9.32 4.35 -31.58
N ILE A 454 10.11 3.69 -30.73
CA ILE A 454 10.47 4.23 -29.41
C ILE A 454 11.41 5.43 -29.55
N ALA A 455 12.40 5.35 -30.44
CA ALA A 455 13.35 6.43 -30.67
C ALA A 455 12.65 7.69 -31.19
N SER A 456 11.73 7.53 -32.14
CA SER A 456 10.92 8.61 -32.69
C SER A 456 9.97 9.21 -31.65
N ALA A 457 9.37 8.38 -30.78
CA ALA A 457 8.51 8.87 -29.70
C ALA A 457 9.29 9.69 -28.67
N GLU A 458 10.49 9.24 -28.30
CA GLU A 458 11.38 9.98 -27.39
C GLU A 458 11.83 11.30 -28.02
N ALA A 459 12.25 11.30 -29.29
CA ALA A 459 12.68 12.51 -29.99
C ALA A 459 11.58 13.58 -30.03
N ARG A 460 10.33 13.19 -30.35
CA ARG A 460 9.17 14.10 -30.32
C ARG A 460 8.92 14.67 -28.94
N HIS A 461 9.01 13.83 -27.90
CA HIS A 461 8.82 14.29 -26.52
C HIS A 461 9.89 15.30 -26.09
N GLN A 462 11.15 15.10 -26.49
CA GLN A 462 12.23 16.05 -26.23
C GLN A 462 11.99 17.38 -26.95
N GLU A 463 11.56 17.34 -28.21
CA GLU A 463 11.19 18.53 -28.98
C GLU A 463 10.03 19.30 -28.32
N ASP A 464 8.98 18.60 -27.90
CA ASP A 464 7.83 19.20 -27.22
C ASP A 464 8.23 19.83 -25.88
N ARG A 465 9.08 19.18 -25.08
CA ARG A 465 9.62 19.76 -23.83
C ARG A 465 10.43 21.03 -24.11
N LEU A 466 11.32 21.01 -25.09
CA LEU A 466 12.13 22.18 -25.44
C LEU A 466 11.24 23.34 -25.91
N ARG A 467 10.21 23.04 -26.70
CA ARG A 467 9.21 24.03 -27.14
C ARG A 467 8.43 24.61 -25.96
N GLN A 468 7.97 23.77 -25.03
CA GLN A 468 7.26 24.22 -23.84
C GLN A 468 8.14 25.11 -22.97
N GLN A 469 9.39 24.73 -22.74
CA GLN A 469 10.35 25.54 -21.98
C GLN A 469 10.60 26.89 -22.65
N ALA A 470 10.74 26.93 -23.98
CA ALA A 470 10.92 28.18 -24.72
C ALA A 470 9.69 29.11 -24.56
N LEU A 471 8.48 28.56 -24.58
CA LEU A 471 7.24 29.31 -24.33
C LEU A 471 7.17 29.86 -22.90
N ILE A 472 7.51 29.05 -21.89
CA ILE A 472 7.57 29.47 -20.48
C ILE A 472 8.58 30.61 -20.32
N ASN A 473 9.78 30.46 -20.89
CA ASN A 473 10.81 31.50 -20.83
C ASN A 473 10.36 32.80 -21.51
N THR A 474 9.64 32.72 -22.62
CA THR A 474 9.05 33.88 -23.31
C THR A 474 8.01 34.57 -22.43
N LEU A 475 7.12 33.79 -21.80
CA LEU A 475 6.12 34.33 -20.87
C LEU A 475 6.78 34.99 -19.66
N HIS A 476 7.81 34.38 -19.07
CA HIS A 476 8.56 34.97 -17.95
C HIS A 476 9.20 36.31 -18.35
N GLN A 477 9.79 36.37 -19.55
CA GLN A 477 10.34 37.62 -20.08
C GLN A 477 9.27 38.71 -20.25
N LEU A 478 8.10 38.36 -20.79
CA LEU A 478 6.98 39.29 -20.96
C LEU A 478 6.39 39.76 -19.63
N LEU A 479 6.41 38.92 -18.60
CA LEU A 479 5.88 39.20 -17.27
C LEU A 479 6.93 39.81 -16.32
N GLY A 480 8.17 39.99 -16.76
CA GLY A 480 9.27 40.49 -15.90
C GLY A 480 9.67 39.53 -14.77
N LEU A 481 9.36 38.25 -14.92
CA LEU A 481 9.71 37.20 -13.96
C LEU A 481 11.12 36.65 -14.25
N PRO A 482 11.87 36.22 -13.23
CA PRO A 482 13.15 35.56 -13.44
C PRO A 482 12.99 34.25 -14.24
N GLN A 483 13.96 33.95 -15.10
CA GLN A 483 13.94 32.72 -15.90
C GLN A 483 14.09 31.50 -14.99
N GLU A 484 13.26 30.48 -15.19
CA GLU A 484 13.45 29.19 -14.52
C GLU A 484 14.57 28.41 -15.21
N GLN A 485 15.55 27.94 -14.42
CA GLN A 485 16.49 26.93 -14.90
C GLN A 485 15.77 25.58 -14.96
N PRO A 486 16.08 24.72 -15.95
CA PRO A 486 15.48 23.40 -16.05
C PRO A 486 15.73 22.62 -14.76
N ARG A 487 14.66 22.18 -14.09
CA ARG A 487 14.76 21.16 -13.05
C ARG A 487 15.02 19.83 -13.76
N LEU A 488 16.22 19.30 -13.57
CA LEU A 488 16.67 18.01 -14.13
C LEU A 488 15.88 16.83 -13.57
#